data_AF-A0A1Q3MPP1-F1
#
_entry.id   AF-A0A1Q3MPP1-F1
#
_cell.length_a   1.000
_cell.length_b   1.000
_cell.length_c   1.000
_cell.angle_alpha   90.00
_cell.angle_beta   90.00
_cell.angle_gamma   90.00
#
_symmetry.space_group_name_H-M   'P 1'
#
loop_
_entity.id
_entity.type
_entity.pdbx_description
1 polymer ?
#
loop_
_entity_poly.entity_id
_entity_poly.type
_entity_poly.pdbx_seq_one_letter_code
_entity_poly.pdbx_strand_id
1 'polypeptide(L)'
;MIAGIIRSISAATLLALVLMMGEGCGPTFQWEGYWRGNRNLPAGSDPVISRTLGDVKLYMDPNNQFRLVKEGIPMTGSVRFEDAKAYLKIETRLNTPMDKEPPEVQAANKEIVLTPQQDGTISFVDPGGFDAEPVILKRQAKQPSSGS
;
A
#
# COMPACT_ATOMS: atom_id res chain seq x y z
N MET A 1 -46.01 -1.71 67.90
CA MET A 1 -46.98 -1.23 66.88
C MET A 1 -46.20 -0.57 65.75
N ILE A 2 -46.37 -1.08 64.51
CA ILE A 2 -46.24 -0.40 63.20
C ILE A 2 -44.85 0.20 62.89
N ALA A 3 -43.93 -0.49 62.20
CA ALA A 3 -43.83 -0.76 60.75
C ALA A 3 -43.10 0.33 59.93
N GLY A 4 -42.04 -0.10 59.22
CA GLY A 4 -41.56 0.41 57.91
C GLY A 4 -40.68 1.67 57.92
N ILE A 5 -39.68 1.86 57.05
CA ILE A 5 -39.32 1.20 55.79
C ILE A 5 -37.79 1.24 55.63
N ILE A 6 -37.22 0.09 55.28
CA ILE A 6 -35.84 -0.12 54.83
C ILE A 6 -35.62 0.63 53.51
N ARG A 7 -34.64 1.54 53.44
CA ARG A 7 -34.11 2.07 52.18
C ARG A 7 -32.74 1.44 51.88
N SER A 8 -32.84 0.30 51.20
CA SER A 8 -32.01 -0.20 50.10
C SER A 8 -30.56 0.31 49.98
N ILE A 9 -29.65 -0.56 50.39
CA ILE A 9 -28.45 -1.08 49.68
C ILE A 9 -28.04 -0.33 48.40
N SER A 10 -26.79 0.15 48.37
CA SER A 10 -25.79 -0.28 47.37
C SER A 10 -24.38 0.11 47.82
N ALA A 11 -23.69 -0.86 48.41
CA ALA A 11 -22.23 -0.92 48.39
C ALA A 11 -21.77 -1.33 46.97
N ALA A 12 -20.53 -1.00 46.61
CA ALA A 12 -19.88 -1.16 45.30
C ALA A 12 -20.18 -0.01 44.32
N THR A 13 -19.21 0.82 43.96
CA THR A 13 -18.22 0.39 42.97
C THR A 13 -16.87 1.07 43.19
N LEU A 14 -15.96 0.30 43.78
CA LEU A 14 -14.53 0.38 43.53
C LEU A 14 -14.27 0.21 42.02
N LEU A 15 -13.27 0.92 41.49
CA LEU A 15 -12.36 0.36 40.46
C LEU A 15 -12.97 0.09 39.07
N ALA A 16 -13.05 1.10 38.19
CA ALA A 16 -13.00 0.87 36.73
C ALA A 16 -12.91 2.20 35.93
N LEU A 17 -11.78 2.90 36.00
CA LEU A 17 -11.43 3.90 34.97
C LEU A 17 -9.99 3.71 34.51
N VAL A 18 -9.62 2.46 34.26
CA VAL A 18 -8.35 2.05 33.65
C VAL A 18 -8.71 0.86 32.77
N LEU A 19 -9.19 1.07 31.52
CA LEU A 19 -9.30 -0.01 30.51
C LEU A 19 -9.79 0.44 29.11
N MET A 20 -9.45 1.64 28.61
CA MET A 20 -9.71 1.97 27.18
C MET A 20 -8.57 2.76 26.52
N MET A 21 -7.33 2.28 26.69
CA MET A 21 -6.19 2.66 25.86
C MET A 21 -5.43 1.38 25.50
N GLY A 22 -6.03 0.57 24.65
CA GLY A 22 -5.51 -0.76 24.36
C GLY A 22 -5.98 -1.30 23.02
N GLU A 23 -6.07 -0.46 21.99
CA GLU A 23 -6.24 -0.95 20.63
C GLU A 23 -5.24 -0.24 19.71
N GLY A 24 -4.22 -0.98 19.26
CA GLY A 24 -3.38 -0.51 18.17
C GLY A 24 -1.90 -0.89 18.19
N CYS A 25 -1.36 -1.60 19.19
CA CYS A 25 0.01 -2.15 19.10
C CYS A 25 0.02 -3.54 18.45
N GLY A 26 -0.64 -3.69 17.29
CA GLY A 26 -0.24 -4.70 16.33
C GLY A 26 1.03 -4.23 15.62
N PRO A 27 1.90 -5.11 15.11
CA PRO A 27 3.00 -4.67 14.27
C PRO A 27 2.42 -3.89 13.08
N THR A 28 2.75 -2.61 13.00
CA THR A 28 2.44 -1.79 11.83
C THR A 28 3.03 -2.48 10.61
N PHE A 29 2.26 -2.60 9.52
CA PHE A 29 2.76 -3.19 8.29
C PHE A 29 4.03 -2.45 7.86
N GLN A 30 5.13 -3.19 7.69
CA GLN A 30 6.40 -2.59 7.27
C GLN A 30 6.29 -2.29 5.78
N TRP A 31 6.31 -1.02 5.39
CA TRP A 31 6.20 -0.63 3.99
C TRP A 31 7.58 -0.57 3.32
N GLU A 32 8.62 -0.20 4.05
CA GLU A 32 9.94 0.02 3.46
C GLU A 32 10.51 -1.27 2.87
N GLY A 33 11.31 -1.09 1.80
CA GLY A 33 12.04 -2.17 1.16
C GLY A 33 11.57 -2.44 -0.27
N TYR A 34 12.02 -3.59 -0.77
CA TYR A 34 11.81 -4.00 -2.15
C TYR A 34 10.62 -4.93 -2.28
N TRP A 35 9.79 -4.68 -3.27
CA TRP A 35 8.56 -5.39 -3.57
C TRP A 35 8.51 -5.74 -5.05
N ARG A 36 8.04 -6.94 -5.37
CA ARG A 36 7.92 -7.38 -6.76
C ARG A 36 6.68 -8.24 -6.98
N GLY A 37 6.01 -8.01 -8.09
CA GLY A 37 4.90 -8.85 -8.56
C GLY A 37 4.92 -8.97 -10.08
N ASN A 38 4.07 -9.85 -10.60
CA ASN A 38 3.89 -10.00 -12.04
C ASN A 38 2.40 -10.23 -12.36
N ARG A 39 1.89 -9.58 -13.41
CA ARG A 39 0.51 -9.76 -13.91
C ARG A 39 0.26 -11.12 -14.56
N ASN A 40 1.31 -11.87 -14.87
CA ASN A 40 1.27 -13.14 -15.61
C ASN A 40 0.46 -13.03 -16.91
N LEU A 41 0.73 -11.95 -17.67
CA LEU A 41 0.08 -11.71 -18.95
C LEU A 41 0.26 -12.93 -19.87
N PRO A 42 -0.76 -13.27 -20.68
CA PRO A 42 -0.64 -14.34 -21.66
C PRO A 42 0.60 -14.15 -22.52
N ALA A 43 1.35 -15.23 -22.74
CA ALA A 43 2.47 -15.17 -23.66
C ALA A 43 1.93 -14.87 -25.06
N GLY A 44 2.13 -13.63 -25.52
CA GLY A 44 1.85 -13.23 -26.90
C GLY A 44 2.88 -13.82 -27.87
N SER A 45 3.12 -13.11 -28.97
CA SER A 45 4.15 -13.47 -29.96
C SER A 45 5.57 -13.48 -29.38
N ASP A 46 5.84 -12.76 -28.28
CA ASP A 46 7.13 -12.77 -27.58
C ASP A 46 6.94 -12.90 -26.05
N PRO A 47 7.45 -13.96 -25.41
CA PRO A 47 7.36 -14.16 -23.97
C PRO A 47 8.22 -13.19 -23.15
N VAL A 48 9.23 -12.55 -23.74
CA VAL A 48 10.03 -11.50 -23.08
C VAL A 48 9.22 -10.23 -22.94
N ILE A 49 8.53 -9.80 -24.01
CA ILE A 49 7.66 -8.62 -23.97
C ILE A 49 6.57 -8.79 -22.91
N SER A 50 5.89 -9.94 -22.90
CA SER A 50 4.81 -10.24 -21.95
C SER A 50 5.31 -10.20 -20.50
N ARG A 51 6.51 -10.72 -20.25
CA ARG A 51 7.15 -10.67 -18.92
C ARG A 51 7.49 -9.25 -18.50
N THR A 52 8.04 -8.43 -19.40
CA THR A 52 8.40 -7.03 -19.10
C THR A 52 7.17 -6.16 -18.83
N LEU A 53 6.10 -6.33 -19.59
CA LEU A 53 4.84 -5.62 -19.37
C LEU A 53 4.16 -6.03 -18.06
N GLY A 54 4.27 -7.30 -17.71
CA GLY A 54 3.69 -7.83 -16.47
C GLY A 54 4.49 -7.50 -15.21
N ASP A 55 5.80 -7.24 -15.30
CA ASP A 55 6.68 -7.06 -14.14
C ASP A 55 6.47 -5.71 -13.46
N VAL A 56 6.25 -5.75 -12.14
CA VAL A 56 6.12 -4.56 -11.29
C VAL A 56 7.17 -4.65 -10.20
N LYS A 57 8.09 -3.69 -10.17
CA LYS A 57 9.14 -3.56 -9.15
C LYS A 57 8.93 -2.24 -8.40
N LEU A 58 8.74 -2.32 -7.09
CA LEU A 58 8.55 -1.17 -6.23
C LEU A 58 9.62 -1.17 -5.14
N TYR A 59 10.21 -0.02 -4.90
CA TYR A 59 11.01 0.24 -3.71
C TYR A 59 10.40 1.42 -2.97
N MET A 60 10.09 1.23 -1.68
CA MET A 60 9.68 2.31 -0.79
C MET A 60 10.82 2.57 0.19
N ASP A 61 11.23 3.83 0.30
CA ASP A 61 12.30 4.24 1.20
C ASP A 61 11.76 4.80 2.53
N PRO A 62 12.64 5.00 3.54
CA PRO A 62 12.23 5.51 4.86
C PRO A 62 11.77 6.97 4.86
N ASN A 63 11.94 7.72 3.76
CA ASN A 63 11.59 9.12 3.63
C ASN A 63 10.26 9.33 2.89
N ASN A 64 9.43 8.29 2.81
CA ASN A 64 8.16 8.29 2.09
C ASN A 64 8.32 8.64 0.60
N GLN A 65 9.42 8.20 0.00
CA GLN A 65 9.63 8.25 -1.44
C GLN A 65 9.60 6.85 -2.01
N PHE A 66 9.28 6.74 -3.30
CA PHE A 66 9.32 5.46 -4.00
C PHE A 66 10.06 5.53 -5.33
N ARG A 67 10.56 4.35 -5.73
CA ARG A 67 11.00 4.06 -7.09
C ARG A 67 10.18 2.89 -7.61
N LEU A 68 9.52 3.10 -8.74
CA LEU A 68 8.65 2.12 -9.38
C LEU A 68 9.16 1.85 -10.80
N VAL A 69 9.17 0.59 -11.19
CA VAL A 69 9.31 0.17 -12.58
C VAL A 69 8.12 -0.71 -12.90
N LYS A 70 7.28 -0.26 -13.83
CA LYS A 70 6.19 -1.05 -14.42
C LYS A 70 6.18 -0.82 -15.92
N GLU A 71 5.80 -1.81 -16.71
CA GLU A 71 5.79 -1.70 -18.18
C GLU A 71 7.18 -1.36 -18.77
N GLY A 72 8.26 -1.63 -18.02
CA GLY A 72 9.63 -1.21 -18.36
C GLY A 72 9.95 0.27 -18.13
N ILE A 73 9.03 1.04 -17.54
CA ILE A 73 9.12 2.48 -17.40
C ILE A 73 9.46 2.86 -15.95
N PRO A 74 10.62 3.50 -15.68
CA PRO A 74 10.97 4.00 -14.37
C PRO A 74 10.15 5.24 -14.00
N MET A 75 9.67 5.24 -12.76
CA MET A 75 8.86 6.29 -12.15
C MET A 75 9.31 6.53 -10.70
N THR A 76 9.15 7.75 -10.22
CA THR A 76 9.41 8.12 -8.82
C THR A 76 8.35 9.08 -8.30
N GLY A 77 8.25 9.19 -6.99
CA GLY A 77 7.41 10.17 -6.32
C GLY A 77 7.24 9.87 -4.84
N SER A 78 6.16 10.43 -4.28
CA SER A 78 5.89 10.40 -2.85
C SER A 78 4.84 9.36 -2.45
N VAL A 79 4.92 8.96 -1.18
CA VAL A 79 4.00 8.02 -0.52
C VAL A 79 3.22 8.76 0.55
N ARG A 80 1.90 8.57 0.58
CA ARG A 80 1.00 9.05 1.63
C ARG A 80 0.31 7.85 2.28
N PHE A 81 0.23 7.81 3.62
CA PHE A 81 -0.42 6.73 4.35
C PHE A 81 -1.74 7.21 4.95
N GLU A 82 -2.80 6.43 4.78
CA GLU A 82 -4.14 6.71 5.29
C GLU A 82 -4.93 5.39 5.40
N ASP A 83 -5.69 5.19 6.48
CA ASP A 83 -6.54 4.01 6.70
C ASP A 83 -5.83 2.65 6.45
N ALA A 84 -4.60 2.51 6.97
CA ALA A 84 -3.75 1.34 6.78
C ALA A 84 -3.38 1.00 5.32
N LYS A 85 -3.57 1.96 4.40
CA LYS A 85 -3.15 1.87 2.99
C LYS A 85 -2.02 2.86 2.72
N ALA A 86 -1.32 2.63 1.61
CA ALA A 86 -0.39 3.59 1.05
C ALA A 86 -0.88 4.06 -0.33
N TYR A 87 -0.76 5.35 -0.58
CA TYR A 87 -1.14 6.01 -1.83
C TYR A 87 0.13 6.56 -2.46
N LEU A 88 0.47 6.11 -3.66
CA LEU A 88 1.64 6.57 -4.39
C LEU A 88 1.23 7.64 -5.39
N LYS A 89 1.86 8.81 -5.32
CA LYS A 89 1.72 9.86 -6.31
C LYS A 89 2.95 9.90 -7.20
N ILE A 90 2.80 9.62 -8.50
CA ILE A 90 3.92 9.72 -9.44
C ILE A 90 4.22 11.20 -9.70
N GLU A 91 5.47 11.58 -9.49
CA GLU A 91 5.99 12.93 -9.69
C GLU A 91 6.92 12.99 -10.91
N THR A 92 7.61 11.90 -11.22
CA THR A 92 8.52 11.80 -12.37
C THR A 92 8.33 10.47 -13.09
N ARG A 93 8.38 10.50 -14.42
CA ARG A 93 8.33 9.34 -15.32
C ARG A 93 9.43 9.49 -16.37
N LEU A 94 10.28 8.48 -16.57
CA LEU A 94 11.44 8.56 -17.50
C LEU A 94 12.35 9.77 -17.25
N ASN A 95 12.51 10.19 -15.99
CA ASN A 95 13.21 11.43 -15.59
C ASN A 95 12.56 12.74 -16.06
N THR A 96 11.34 12.68 -16.58
CA THR A 96 10.51 13.85 -16.91
C THR A 96 9.56 14.14 -15.76
N PRO A 97 9.59 15.36 -15.18
CA PRO A 97 8.57 15.80 -14.23
C PRO A 97 7.17 15.69 -14.81
N MET A 98 6.21 15.22 -14.01
CA MET A 98 4.85 14.95 -14.48
C MET A 98 4.15 16.18 -15.07
N ASP A 99 4.41 17.39 -14.54
CA ASP A 99 3.85 18.64 -15.06
C ASP A 99 4.34 19.01 -16.47
N LYS A 100 5.41 18.34 -16.95
CA LYS A 100 5.98 18.49 -18.30
C LYS A 100 5.61 17.35 -19.25
N GLU A 101 4.92 16.33 -18.77
CA GLU A 101 4.41 15.24 -19.60
C GLU A 101 3.24 15.71 -20.49
N PRO A 102 2.90 14.99 -21.56
CA PRO A 102 1.71 15.28 -22.35
C PRO A 102 0.41 15.27 -21.50
N PRO A 103 -0.60 16.09 -21.83
CA PRO A 103 -1.84 16.21 -21.04
C PRO A 103 -2.54 14.87 -20.76
N GLU A 104 -2.50 13.93 -21.70
CA GLU A 104 -3.06 12.59 -21.56
C GLU A 104 -2.35 11.77 -20.48
N VAL A 105 -1.03 11.90 -20.36
CA VAL A 105 -0.23 11.22 -19.32
C VAL A 105 -0.51 11.86 -17.96
N GLN A 106 -0.61 13.19 -17.91
CA GLN A 106 -0.99 13.91 -16.70
C GLN A 106 -2.39 13.50 -16.20
N ALA A 107 -3.36 13.41 -17.12
CA ALA A 107 -4.73 13.01 -16.80
C ALA A 107 -4.82 11.56 -16.28
N ALA A 108 -3.98 10.67 -16.81
CA ALA A 108 -3.85 9.28 -16.39
C ALA A 108 -3.08 9.11 -15.07
N ASN A 109 -2.37 10.12 -14.56
CA ASN A 109 -1.63 10.05 -13.29
C ASN A 109 -2.55 10.09 -12.05
N LYS A 110 -3.32 9.01 -11.88
CA LYS A 110 -4.10 8.73 -10.67
C LYS A 110 -3.19 8.15 -9.59
N GLU A 111 -3.56 8.33 -8.32
CA GLU A 111 -2.82 7.69 -7.23
C GLU A 111 -2.92 6.17 -7.34
N ILE A 112 -1.79 5.50 -7.19
CA ILE A 112 -1.73 4.05 -7.07
C ILE A 112 -2.04 3.70 -5.62
N VAL A 113 -2.90 2.69 -5.41
CA VAL A 113 -3.33 2.27 -4.09
C VAL A 113 -2.65 0.96 -3.72
N LEU A 114 -2.01 0.94 -2.55
CA LEU A 114 -1.40 -0.23 -1.94
C LEU A 114 -2.19 -0.66 -0.72
N THR A 115 -2.66 -1.91 -0.70
CA THR A 115 -3.38 -2.48 0.44
C THR A 115 -2.61 -3.66 1.01
N PRO A 116 -2.23 -3.64 2.30
CA PRO A 116 -1.51 -4.76 2.92
C PRO A 116 -2.43 -5.97 3.02
N GLN A 117 -1.86 -7.17 2.84
CA GLN A 117 -2.56 -8.43 2.96
C GLN A 117 -2.14 -9.17 4.23
N GLN A 118 -2.98 -10.10 4.71
CA GLN A 118 -2.71 -10.86 5.94
C GLN A 118 -1.45 -11.74 5.84
N ASP A 119 -1.05 -12.14 4.64
CA ASP A 119 0.14 -12.95 4.37
C ASP A 119 1.44 -12.14 4.23
N GLY A 120 1.38 -10.83 4.49
CA GLY A 120 2.53 -9.92 4.38
C GLY A 120 2.83 -9.45 2.95
N THR A 121 1.97 -9.75 1.98
CA THR A 121 2.04 -9.20 0.63
C THR A 121 1.32 -7.85 0.51
N ILE A 122 1.49 -7.17 -0.64
CA ILE A 122 0.79 -5.93 -0.98
C ILE A 122 -0.09 -6.19 -2.20
N SER A 123 -1.36 -5.81 -2.15
CA SER A 123 -2.18 -5.63 -3.35
C SER A 123 -1.90 -4.24 -3.95
N PHE A 124 -1.38 -4.22 -5.17
CA PHE A 124 -1.04 -3.01 -5.93
C PHE A 124 -2.12 -2.76 -6.99
N VAL A 125 -2.79 -1.61 -6.91
CA VAL A 125 -3.84 -1.22 -7.85
C VAL A 125 -3.45 0.11 -8.50
N ASP A 126 -3.35 0.13 -9.82
CA ASP A 126 -3.01 1.31 -10.62
C ASP A 126 -4.17 1.70 -11.53
N PRO A 127 -5.05 2.63 -11.10
CA PRO A 127 -6.23 3.02 -11.86
C PRO A 127 -5.93 3.68 -13.21
N GLY A 128 -4.73 4.23 -13.36
CA GLY A 128 -4.25 4.85 -14.60
C GLY A 128 -3.37 3.94 -15.45
N GLY A 129 -3.18 2.69 -15.00
CA GLY A 129 -2.32 1.71 -15.65
C GLY A 129 -2.95 1.09 -16.89
N PHE A 130 -2.12 0.38 -17.65
CA PHE A 130 -2.56 -0.41 -18.81
C PHE A 130 -3.56 -1.52 -18.43
N ASP A 131 -3.41 -2.07 -17.23
CA ASP A 131 -4.23 -3.16 -16.70
C ASP A 131 -4.72 -2.77 -15.31
N ALA A 132 -6.04 -2.79 -15.13
CA ALA A 132 -6.73 -2.40 -13.90
C ALA A 132 -6.74 -3.52 -12.85
N GLU A 133 -6.38 -4.74 -13.21
CA GLU A 133 -6.35 -5.86 -12.27
C GLU A 133 -5.26 -5.66 -11.20
N PRO A 134 -5.56 -5.97 -9.92
CA PRO A 134 -4.57 -5.87 -8.85
C PRO A 134 -3.37 -6.79 -9.08
N VAL A 135 -2.17 -6.27 -8.81
CA VAL A 135 -0.93 -7.07 -8.82
C VAL A 135 -0.51 -7.36 -7.39
N ILE A 136 -0.32 -8.64 -7.06
CA ILE A 136 0.20 -9.02 -5.73
C ILE A 136 1.72 -8.87 -5.72
N LEU A 137 2.22 -7.97 -4.88
CA LEU A 137 3.64 -7.75 -4.67
C LEU A 137 4.14 -8.50 -3.44
N LYS A 138 5.24 -9.23 -3.62
CA LYS A 138 5.94 -9.96 -2.56
C LYS A 138 7.21 -9.23 -2.18
N ARG A 139 7.50 -9.20 -0.87
CA ARG A 139 8.75 -8.63 -0.35
C ARG A 139 9.96 -9.37 -0.92
N GLN A 140 10.99 -8.61 -1.24
CA GLN A 140 12.27 -9.10 -1.75
C GLN A 140 13.38 -8.78 -0.75
N ALA A 141 14.33 -9.69 -0.58
CA ALA A 141 15.46 -9.51 0.36
C ALA A 141 16.46 -8.43 -0.08
N LYS A 142 16.51 -8.13 -1.39
CA LYS A 142 17.42 -7.16 -2.00
C LYS A 142 16.76 -6.52 -3.22
N GLN A 143 17.38 -5.45 -3.72
CA GLN A 143 16.96 -4.85 -4.99
C GLN A 143 16.90 -5.93 -6.07
N PRO A 144 15.75 -6.12 -6.73
CA PRO A 144 15.66 -7.05 -7.85
C PRO A 144 16.64 -6.59 -8.93
N SER A 145 17.43 -7.51 -9.47
CA SER A 145 18.28 -7.18 -10.62
C SER A 145 17.41 -6.66 -11.76
N SER A 146 17.86 -5.59 -12.40
CA SER A 146 17.49 -5.27 -13.77
C SER A 146 18.16 -6.30 -14.66
N GLY A 147 17.62 -7.52 -14.78
CA GLY A 147 18.06 -8.42 -15.86
C GLY A 147 17.72 -7.74 -17.20
N SER A 148 18.59 -7.67 -18.20
CA SER A 148 19.80 -8.46 -18.49
C SER A 148 21.11 -7.67 -18.41
#